data_AF-A0A812RST2-F1
#
_entry.id   AF-A0A812RST2-F1
#
_cell.length_a   1.000
_cell.length_b   1.000
_cell.length_c   1.000
_cell.angle_alpha   90.00
_cell.angle_beta   90.00
_cell.angle_gamma   90.00
#
_symmetry.space_group_name_H-M   'P 1'
#
loop_
_entity.id
_entity.type
_entity.pdbx_description
1 polymer ?
#
loop_
_entity_poly.entity_id
_entity_poly.type
_entity_poly.pdbx_seq_one_letter_code
_entity_poly.pdbx_strand_id
1 'polypeptide(L)'
;MRLPSPFDPKPWPEADIAFLCETLRVWGPDLPLLAQRQRDALKGISKAVAPLQKALSELLGGSAKKVAPQKNPAFIAAVTALLRWPDLTQAQSFVLGFPVVGDVPYSGVFRALAGTADDMEDPAEWLQREGASVVDDLLTKGPPKDHDVILKVTLEEIQKGFCSPLMSRAEVDKRFGRGRWRPLERFVITQPDGKQRVIDNARKTGHNAHTYMLETIHTVSVDFVASCVRDVFRTLFSNCSDAVPPPCDWMAVRLGTDDLPDAYRGTQSMMTNSALAWFPYGSQALDGCLYWASQPASAFSAFTAAYFDDELSLEFIRDADVCQGGLHLVFSLMGSPPQPSKRFWASADRCYLGTSVHVGSANSLGVRVQPKISSVQKVCAKLDAALESASLSRDEAGKLRGDLQWLFASCNGSAARFAAPVLQRCQYGDNPRLDQRDLLVLRALREMAQMAMPRDIFFWAPPQPSTLVYTDASFEANKLRLGWVVFAQPPLKPIGGTCAVPQAVLEEW
;
A
#
# COMPACT_ATOMS: atom_id res chain seq x y z
N MET A 1 25.98 -2.83 -15.28
CA MET A 1 25.50 -4.11 -14.69
C MET A 1 24.25 -3.78 -13.90
N ARG A 2 23.10 -4.39 -14.21
CA ARG A 2 21.83 -4.12 -13.51
C ARG A 2 21.84 -4.86 -12.17
N LEU A 3 21.47 -4.18 -11.09
CA LEU A 3 21.33 -4.80 -9.77
C LEU A 3 20.05 -5.65 -9.72
N PRO A 4 20.03 -6.78 -8.98
CA PRO A 4 18.84 -7.60 -8.84
C PRO A 4 17.75 -6.86 -8.05
N SER A 5 16.48 -7.20 -8.31
CA SER A 5 15.39 -6.60 -7.54
C SER A 5 15.44 -7.09 -6.08
N PRO A 6 15.18 -6.22 -5.09
CA PRO A 6 14.99 -6.64 -3.71
C PRO A 6 13.78 -7.58 -3.57
N PHE A 7 12.76 -7.44 -4.42
CA PHE A 7 11.52 -8.23 -4.43
C PHE A 7 11.56 -9.47 -5.32
N ASP A 8 12.70 -9.77 -5.95
CA ASP A 8 12.86 -11.07 -6.61
C ASP A 8 12.69 -12.20 -5.57
N PRO A 9 11.96 -13.27 -5.90
CA PRO A 9 11.77 -14.39 -4.97
C PRO A 9 13.11 -14.95 -4.50
N LYS A 10 13.35 -14.91 -3.18
CA LYS A 10 14.54 -15.45 -2.53
C LYS A 10 14.14 -16.49 -1.48
N PRO A 11 15.03 -17.45 -1.18
CA PRO A 11 14.87 -18.28 0.02
C PRO A 11 14.73 -17.38 1.24
N TRP A 12 13.73 -17.69 2.08
CA TRP A 12 13.52 -17.01 3.34
C TRP A 12 14.26 -17.77 4.49
N PRO A 13 14.87 -17.08 5.48
CA PRO A 13 14.94 -15.63 5.63
C PRO A 13 15.86 -14.96 4.60
N GLU A 14 15.48 -13.75 4.19
CA GLU A 14 16.36 -12.89 3.39
C GLU A 14 17.63 -12.52 4.18
N ALA A 15 18.72 -12.20 3.46
CA ALA A 15 20.03 -11.99 4.06
C ALA A 15 20.06 -10.84 5.08
N ASP A 16 19.24 -9.80 4.88
CA ASP A 16 19.06 -8.69 5.80
C ASP A 16 18.33 -9.13 7.08
N ILE A 17 17.23 -9.88 6.97
CA ILE A 17 16.53 -10.46 8.12
C ILE A 17 17.45 -11.41 8.90
N ALA A 18 18.17 -12.30 8.22
CA ALA A 18 19.14 -13.19 8.85
C ALA A 18 20.24 -12.40 9.59
N PHE A 19 20.79 -11.35 8.97
CA PHE A 19 21.76 -10.47 9.60
C PHE A 19 21.20 -9.79 10.86
N LEU A 20 19.94 -9.34 10.83
CA LEU A 20 19.29 -8.72 11.99
C LEU A 20 19.06 -9.71 13.13
N CYS A 21 18.58 -10.91 12.80
CA CYS A 21 18.43 -11.99 13.79
C CYS A 21 19.76 -12.30 14.48
N GLU A 22 20.85 -12.40 13.70
CA GLU A 22 22.19 -12.61 14.23
C GLU A 22 22.72 -11.42 15.04
N THR A 23 22.44 -10.20 14.59
CA THR A 23 22.79 -8.98 15.34
C THR A 23 22.10 -8.97 16.69
N LEU A 24 20.82 -9.30 16.75
CA LEU A 24 20.08 -9.41 18.01
C LEU A 24 20.62 -10.53 18.90
N ARG A 25 21.04 -11.67 18.33
CA ARG A 25 21.67 -12.77 19.07
C ARG A 25 23.01 -12.39 19.69
N VAL A 26 23.83 -11.64 18.95
CA VAL A 26 25.17 -11.24 19.41
C VAL A 26 25.10 -10.11 20.43
N TRP A 27 24.27 -9.09 20.19
CA TRP A 27 24.24 -7.88 21.02
C TRP A 27 23.20 -7.91 22.12
N GLY A 28 22.06 -8.60 21.91
CA GLY A 28 20.97 -8.70 22.88
C GLY A 28 20.65 -7.36 23.56
N PRO A 29 20.78 -7.23 24.88
CA PRO A 29 20.51 -6.00 25.62
C PRO A 29 21.43 -4.82 25.24
N ASP A 30 22.61 -5.06 24.66
CA ASP A 30 23.55 -4.02 24.21
C ASP A 30 23.24 -3.49 22.80
N LEU A 31 22.23 -4.04 22.12
CA LEU A 31 21.82 -3.58 20.79
C LEU A 31 21.55 -2.06 20.71
N PRO A 32 20.93 -1.40 21.71
CA PRO A 32 20.75 0.06 21.69
C PRO A 32 22.06 0.85 21.57
N LEU A 33 23.16 0.34 22.14
CA LEU A 33 24.48 0.98 22.05
C LEU A 33 25.06 0.86 20.64
N LEU A 34 24.97 -0.32 20.02
CA LEU A 34 25.35 -0.51 18.62
C LEU A 34 24.53 0.41 17.71
N ALA A 35 23.22 0.40 17.88
CA ALA A 35 22.31 1.21 17.07
C ALA A 35 22.61 2.71 17.22
N GLN A 36 22.99 3.16 18.41
CA GLN A 36 23.42 4.55 18.60
C GLN A 36 24.66 4.89 17.77
N ARG A 37 25.68 4.01 17.74
CA ARG A 37 26.87 4.21 16.90
C ARG A 37 26.54 4.25 15.41
N GLN A 38 25.66 3.36 14.94
CA GLN A 38 25.19 3.35 13.56
C GLN A 38 24.44 4.64 13.20
N ARG A 39 23.56 5.12 14.10
CA ARG A 39 22.86 6.39 13.94
C ARG A 39 23.82 7.58 13.85
N ASP A 40 24.87 7.61 14.66
CA ASP A 40 25.86 8.69 14.63
C ASP A 40 26.71 8.64 13.35
N ALA A 41 27.03 7.45 12.84
CA ALA A 41 27.64 7.30 11.52
C ALA A 41 26.74 7.82 10.40
N LEU A 42 25.43 7.56 10.47
CA LEU A 42 24.46 8.04 9.48
C LEU A 42 24.33 9.57 9.48
N LYS A 43 24.29 10.18 10.66
CA LYS A 43 24.36 11.65 10.79
C LYS A 43 25.67 12.18 10.20
N GLY A 44 26.78 11.46 10.38
CA GLY A 44 28.07 11.77 9.75
C GLY A 44 27.99 11.77 8.22
N ILE A 45 27.35 10.76 7.61
CA ILE A 45 27.13 10.67 6.16
C ILE A 45 26.27 11.86 5.69
N SER A 46 25.16 12.14 6.36
CA SER A 46 24.30 13.28 6.01
C SER A 46 25.05 14.61 6.07
N LYS A 47 25.89 14.81 7.09
CA LYS A 47 26.77 15.98 7.19
C LYS A 47 27.81 16.03 6.06
N ALA A 48 28.39 14.90 5.69
CA ALA A 48 29.39 14.83 4.64
C ALA A 48 28.82 15.20 3.25
N VAL A 49 27.56 14.86 2.98
CA VAL A 49 26.88 15.20 1.70
C VAL A 49 26.20 16.56 1.71
N ALA A 50 26.28 17.32 2.81
CA ALA A 50 25.66 18.65 2.91
C ALA A 50 26.11 19.65 1.82
N PRO A 51 27.38 19.69 1.36
CA PRO A 51 27.77 20.54 0.24
C PRO A 51 27.06 20.18 -1.06
N LEU A 52 26.88 18.88 -1.34
CA LEU A 52 26.12 18.41 -2.50
C LEU A 52 24.64 18.79 -2.36
N GLN A 53 24.04 18.60 -1.17
CA GLN A 53 22.66 19.02 -0.92
C GLN A 53 22.45 20.51 -1.18
N LYS A 54 23.40 21.35 -0.77
CA LYS A 54 23.36 22.79 -1.03
C LYS A 54 23.35 23.09 -2.53
N ALA A 55 24.25 22.45 -3.30
CA ALA A 55 24.30 22.62 -4.75
C ALA A 55 23.00 22.14 -5.43
N LEU A 56 22.45 21.00 -5.02
CA LEU A 56 21.19 20.47 -5.57
C LEU A 56 19.99 21.37 -5.22
N SER A 57 19.98 21.96 -4.03
CA SER A 57 18.91 22.88 -3.60
C SER A 57 18.83 24.14 -4.45
N GLU A 58 19.95 24.61 -5.01
CA GLU A 58 19.99 25.73 -5.95
C GLU A 58 19.30 25.34 -7.29
N LEU A 59 19.47 24.10 -7.73
CA LEU A 59 18.89 23.54 -8.96
C LEU A 59 17.41 23.17 -8.85
N LEU A 60 16.85 23.10 -7.64
CA LEU A 60 15.42 22.80 -7.47
C LEU A 60 14.55 23.84 -8.19
N GLY A 61 13.60 23.35 -8.98
CA GLY A 61 12.57 24.18 -9.61
C GLY A 61 11.74 24.94 -8.58
N GLY A 62 11.09 26.02 -9.01
CA GLY A 62 10.24 26.85 -8.13
C GLY A 62 9.15 26.06 -7.42
N SER A 63 8.59 25.03 -8.08
CA SER A 63 7.61 24.13 -7.50
C SER A 63 8.22 23.17 -6.46
N ALA A 64 9.35 22.51 -6.73
CA ALA A 64 10.04 21.68 -5.72
C ALA A 64 10.40 22.48 -4.47
N LYS A 65 10.87 23.72 -4.62
CA LYS A 65 11.19 24.61 -3.49
C LYS A 65 9.97 24.91 -2.61
N LYS A 66 8.75 24.83 -3.14
CA LYS A 66 7.52 25.01 -2.36
C LYS A 66 7.05 23.74 -1.68
N VAL A 67 7.00 22.63 -2.41
CA VAL A 67 6.37 21.39 -1.94
C VAL A 67 7.33 20.43 -1.23
N ALA A 68 8.62 20.52 -1.56
CA ALA A 68 9.66 19.61 -1.10
C ALA A 68 10.91 20.32 -0.53
N PRO A 69 10.81 21.48 0.15
CA PRO A 69 11.99 22.26 0.56
C PRO A 69 12.92 21.52 1.53
N GLN A 70 12.37 20.56 2.28
CA GLN A 70 13.11 19.81 3.28
C GLN A 70 13.77 18.54 2.71
N LYS A 71 13.39 18.10 1.50
CA LYS A 71 13.89 16.84 0.92
C LYS A 71 15.40 16.93 0.72
N ASN A 72 16.08 15.81 0.99
CA ASN A 72 17.53 15.71 0.91
C ASN A 72 17.98 14.71 -0.18
N PRO A 73 17.85 15.06 -1.48
CA PRO A 73 18.27 14.20 -2.59
C PRO A 73 19.73 13.77 -2.49
N ALA A 74 20.62 14.59 -1.92
CA ALA A 74 22.03 14.19 -1.75
C ALA A 74 22.17 13.01 -0.76
N PHE A 75 21.45 13.06 0.35
CA PHE A 75 21.43 11.95 1.31
C PHE A 75 20.74 10.71 0.74
N ILE A 76 19.62 10.89 0.01
CA ILE A 76 18.94 9.79 -0.68
C ILE A 76 19.92 9.11 -1.65
N ALA A 77 20.62 9.88 -2.50
CA ALA A 77 21.61 9.33 -3.43
C ALA A 77 22.74 8.58 -2.72
N ALA A 78 23.24 9.10 -1.60
CA ALA A 78 24.28 8.45 -0.81
C ALA A 78 23.81 7.11 -0.23
N VAL A 79 22.60 7.08 0.33
CA VAL A 79 22.00 5.86 0.88
C VAL A 79 21.68 4.84 -0.23
N THR A 80 21.14 5.28 -1.37
CA THR A 80 20.97 4.46 -2.59
C THR A 80 22.27 3.78 -2.99
N ALA A 81 23.39 4.52 -3.02
CA ALA A 81 24.70 3.97 -3.36
C ALA A 81 25.21 2.96 -2.31
N LEU A 82 25.12 3.30 -1.02
CA LEU A 82 25.56 2.44 0.08
C LEU A 82 24.80 1.12 0.16
N LEU A 83 23.49 1.18 -0.10
CA LEU A 83 22.61 0.03 -0.10
C LEU A 83 22.71 -0.82 -1.37
N ARG A 84 23.41 -0.32 -2.39
CA ARG A 84 23.37 -0.89 -3.75
C ARG A 84 21.91 -1.08 -4.18
N TRP A 85 21.11 -0.03 -4.01
CA TRP A 85 19.70 -0.03 -4.36
C TRP A 85 19.53 0.04 -5.88
N PRO A 86 18.62 -0.74 -6.50
CA PRO A 86 18.49 -0.75 -7.96
C PRO A 86 18.02 0.56 -8.59
N ASP A 87 17.16 1.32 -7.89
CA ASP A 87 16.67 2.61 -8.38
C ASP A 87 17.68 3.71 -8.12
N LEU A 88 18.44 4.05 -9.17
CA LEU A 88 19.41 5.13 -9.16
C LEU A 88 18.81 6.50 -9.53
N THR A 89 17.55 6.51 -9.97
CA THR A 89 16.86 7.70 -10.48
C THR A 89 16.09 8.44 -9.40
N GLN A 90 15.66 7.76 -8.34
CA GLN A 90 14.86 8.33 -7.25
C GLN A 90 15.39 9.68 -6.74
N ALA A 91 16.68 9.75 -6.40
CA ALA A 91 17.30 10.96 -5.89
C ALA A 91 17.29 12.10 -6.92
N GLN A 92 17.50 11.78 -8.20
CA GLN A 92 17.41 12.73 -9.30
C GLN A 92 15.97 13.24 -9.48
N SER A 93 14.97 12.39 -9.33
CA SER A 93 13.55 12.76 -9.42
C SER A 93 13.12 13.72 -8.32
N PHE A 94 13.75 13.70 -7.15
CA PHE A 94 13.56 14.74 -6.12
C PHE A 94 14.10 16.11 -6.53
N VAL A 95 14.98 16.17 -7.54
CA VAL A 95 15.53 17.43 -8.08
C VAL A 95 14.76 17.88 -9.32
N LEU A 96 14.52 16.95 -10.24
CA LEU A 96 13.95 17.24 -11.56
C LEU A 96 12.41 17.10 -11.61
N GLY A 97 11.83 16.39 -10.65
CA GLY A 97 10.43 15.98 -10.62
C GLY A 97 10.23 14.52 -11.04
N PHE A 98 9.04 14.00 -10.75
CA PHE A 98 8.61 12.64 -11.09
C PHE A 98 7.62 12.67 -12.28
N PRO A 99 7.74 11.77 -13.26
CA PRO A 99 6.78 11.66 -14.34
C PRO A 99 5.45 11.11 -13.82
N VAL A 100 4.34 11.73 -14.22
CA VAL A 100 2.97 11.38 -13.79
C VAL A 100 2.13 10.77 -14.93
N VAL A 101 2.56 10.95 -16.17
CA VAL A 101 1.99 10.47 -17.45
C VAL A 101 3.19 10.17 -18.37
N GLY A 102 2.97 9.45 -19.46
CA GLY A 102 4.02 8.97 -20.35
C GLY A 102 4.79 7.82 -19.72
N ASP A 103 6.05 7.68 -20.12
CA ASP A 103 6.94 6.65 -19.60
C ASP A 103 7.32 6.94 -18.15
N VAL A 104 6.96 6.02 -17.24
CA VAL A 104 7.52 5.99 -15.89
C VAL A 104 8.75 5.07 -15.93
N PRO A 105 9.97 5.61 -15.74
CA PRO A 105 11.20 4.85 -15.89
C PRO A 105 11.23 3.59 -15.06
N TYR A 106 11.75 2.52 -15.66
CA TYR A 106 11.97 1.25 -14.97
C TYR A 106 12.93 1.44 -13.79
N SER A 107 12.46 1.22 -12.57
CA SER A 107 13.21 1.46 -11.34
C SER A 107 14.25 0.38 -11.01
N GLY A 108 14.04 -0.88 -11.43
CA GLY A 108 14.91 -1.99 -10.96
C GLY A 108 14.36 -2.68 -9.72
N VAL A 109 13.41 -2.04 -9.05
CA VAL A 109 12.96 -2.44 -7.73
C VAL A 109 11.84 -3.45 -7.83
N PHE A 110 10.87 -3.24 -8.72
CA PHE A 110 9.62 -3.98 -8.72
C PHE A 110 9.59 -5.08 -9.76
N ARG A 111 8.59 -5.96 -9.65
CA ARG A 111 8.40 -7.05 -10.60
C ARG A 111 8.06 -6.47 -11.97
N ALA A 112 8.84 -6.85 -12.99
CA ALA A 112 8.58 -6.46 -14.36
C ALA A 112 7.19 -6.93 -14.83
N LEU A 113 6.50 -6.08 -15.58
CA LEU A 113 5.31 -6.45 -16.33
C LEU A 113 5.70 -6.94 -17.72
N ALA A 114 5.00 -7.95 -18.22
CA ALA A 114 5.09 -8.36 -19.61
C ALA A 114 4.33 -7.36 -20.49
N GLY A 115 4.91 -6.18 -20.70
CA GLY A 115 4.40 -5.16 -21.60
C GLY A 115 5.40 -4.88 -22.71
N THR A 116 4.91 -4.66 -23.93
CA THR A 116 5.70 -4.15 -25.05
C THR A 116 5.63 -2.62 -25.05
N ALA A 117 6.79 -1.97 -25.19
CA ALA A 117 6.88 -0.50 -25.29
C ALA A 117 6.23 0.06 -26.57
N ASP A 118 5.71 -0.80 -27.45
CA ASP A 118 5.23 -0.47 -28.78
C ASP A 118 3.89 0.33 -28.78
N ASP A 119 3.14 0.32 -27.67
CA ASP A 119 1.86 1.05 -27.53
C ASP A 119 1.98 2.39 -26.77
N MET A 120 3.21 2.90 -26.59
CA MET A 120 3.45 4.13 -25.85
C MET A 120 3.24 5.36 -26.72
N GLU A 121 2.16 6.11 -26.47
CA GLU A 121 1.91 7.42 -27.09
C GLU A 121 2.73 8.49 -26.36
N ASP A 122 3.39 9.38 -27.11
CA ASP A 122 4.03 10.57 -26.53
C ASP A 122 2.94 11.46 -25.89
N PRO A 123 3.04 11.81 -24.59
CA PRO A 123 2.11 12.72 -23.95
C PRO A 123 1.92 14.04 -24.72
N ALA A 124 2.93 14.54 -25.41
CA ALA A 124 2.83 15.75 -26.23
C ALA A 124 1.90 15.56 -27.44
N GLU A 125 1.95 14.41 -28.10
CA GLU A 125 1.07 14.06 -29.22
C GLU A 125 -0.37 13.87 -28.73
N TRP A 126 -0.55 13.13 -27.62
CA TRP A 126 -1.85 12.96 -26.97
C TRP A 126 -2.49 14.31 -26.62
N LEU A 127 -1.73 15.21 -26.00
CA LEU A 127 -2.21 16.55 -25.63
C LEU A 127 -2.59 17.36 -26.87
N GLN A 128 -1.77 17.35 -27.93
CA GLN A 128 -2.07 18.09 -29.16
C GLN A 128 -3.34 17.58 -29.85
N ARG A 129 -3.56 16.25 -29.84
CA ARG A 129 -4.70 15.59 -30.48
C ARG A 129 -6.02 15.93 -29.81
N GLU A 130 -6.07 15.96 -28.47
CA GLU A 130 -7.33 16.03 -27.72
C GLU A 130 -7.42 17.16 -26.68
N GLY A 131 -6.30 17.78 -26.31
CA GLY A 131 -6.23 18.69 -25.15
C GLY A 131 -7.17 19.89 -25.28
N ALA A 132 -7.26 20.49 -26.47
CA ALA A 132 -8.12 21.65 -26.70
C ALA A 132 -9.62 21.30 -26.63
N SER A 133 -10.04 20.21 -27.27
CA SER A 133 -11.45 19.79 -27.28
C SER A 133 -11.92 19.37 -25.90
N VAL A 134 -11.06 18.72 -25.11
CA VAL A 134 -11.39 18.32 -23.73
C VAL A 134 -11.60 19.53 -22.83
N VAL A 135 -10.81 20.59 -23.00
CA VAL A 135 -11.03 21.86 -22.29
C VAL A 135 -12.35 22.49 -22.72
N ASP A 136 -12.64 22.53 -24.01
CA ASP A 136 -13.89 23.10 -24.55
C ASP A 136 -15.12 22.33 -24.02
N ASP A 137 -15.10 21.00 -24.08
CA ASP A 137 -16.15 20.12 -23.57
C ASP A 137 -16.35 20.28 -22.06
N LEU A 138 -15.26 20.49 -21.32
CA LEU A 138 -15.37 20.72 -19.89
C LEU A 138 -16.04 22.06 -19.60
N LEU A 139 -15.67 23.12 -20.34
CA LEU A 139 -16.21 24.46 -20.15
C LEU A 139 -17.71 24.56 -20.44
N THR A 140 -18.26 23.68 -21.28
CA THR A 140 -19.70 23.63 -21.57
C THR A 140 -20.53 22.94 -20.48
N LYS A 141 -19.94 22.08 -19.64
CA LYS A 141 -20.67 21.26 -18.65
C LYS A 141 -21.07 22.02 -17.38
N GLY A 142 -20.51 23.20 -17.13
CA GLY A 142 -20.75 23.97 -15.90
C GLY A 142 -20.09 23.36 -14.64
N PRO A 143 -20.28 23.99 -13.46
CA PRO A 143 -19.62 23.55 -12.23
C PRO A 143 -20.12 22.18 -11.74
N PRO A 144 -19.25 21.37 -11.11
CA PRO A 144 -19.65 20.10 -10.50
C PRO A 144 -20.58 20.32 -9.30
N LYS A 145 -21.34 19.27 -8.93
CA LYS A 145 -22.32 19.30 -7.83
C LYS A 145 -21.76 19.89 -6.52
N ASP A 146 -20.56 19.46 -6.13
CA ASP A 146 -19.91 19.85 -4.86
C ASP A 146 -18.84 20.94 -5.05
N HIS A 147 -19.04 21.85 -6.01
CA HIS A 147 -18.05 22.87 -6.38
C HIS A 147 -17.61 23.77 -5.22
N ASP A 148 -18.49 24.09 -4.26
CA ASP A 148 -18.14 24.89 -3.08
C ASP A 148 -17.09 24.21 -2.19
N VAL A 149 -17.26 22.90 -1.97
CA VAL A 149 -16.31 22.08 -1.20
C VAL A 149 -14.99 21.98 -1.95
N ILE A 150 -15.05 21.76 -3.27
CA ILE A 150 -13.87 21.71 -4.13
C ILE A 150 -13.11 23.04 -4.09
N LEU A 151 -13.80 24.17 -4.20
CA LEU A 151 -13.19 25.50 -4.13
C LEU A 151 -12.51 25.71 -2.79
N LYS A 152 -13.21 25.44 -1.68
CA LYS A 152 -12.67 25.60 -0.34
C LYS A 152 -11.36 24.83 -0.18
N VAL A 153 -11.35 23.54 -0.52
CA VAL A 153 -10.15 22.70 -0.42
C VAL A 153 -9.05 23.19 -1.36
N THR A 154 -9.40 23.61 -2.57
CA THR A 154 -8.43 24.17 -3.53
C THR A 154 -7.75 25.42 -2.97
N LEU A 155 -8.51 26.33 -2.36
CA LEU A 155 -7.94 27.52 -1.71
C LEU A 155 -7.01 27.16 -0.54
N GLU A 156 -7.37 26.15 0.26
CA GLU A 156 -6.49 25.61 1.31
C GLU A 156 -5.19 25.01 0.74
N GLU A 157 -5.26 24.32 -0.41
CA GLU A 157 -4.10 23.77 -1.11
C GLU A 157 -3.17 24.86 -1.67
N ILE A 158 -3.72 25.96 -2.21
CA ILE A 158 -2.95 27.15 -2.61
C ILE A 158 -2.22 27.73 -1.40
N GLN A 159 -2.93 27.90 -0.27
CA GLN A 159 -2.34 28.46 0.95
C GLN A 159 -1.18 27.61 1.47
N LYS A 160 -1.29 26.28 1.33
CA LYS A 160 -0.23 25.33 1.67
C LYS A 160 0.89 25.26 0.62
N GLY A 161 0.73 25.91 -0.54
CA GLY A 161 1.71 25.92 -1.62
C GLY A 161 1.73 24.66 -2.48
N PHE A 162 0.70 23.81 -2.40
CA PHE A 162 0.57 22.59 -3.22
C PHE A 162 0.07 22.87 -4.63
N CYS A 163 -0.52 24.05 -4.86
CA CYS A 163 -1.03 24.47 -6.15
C CYS A 163 -0.69 25.94 -6.41
N SER A 164 -0.70 26.33 -7.69
CA SER A 164 -0.58 27.74 -8.09
C SER A 164 -1.85 28.53 -7.73
N PRO A 165 -1.82 29.88 -7.76
CA PRO A 165 -3.05 30.66 -7.81
C PRO A 165 -3.99 30.21 -8.93
N LEU A 166 -5.29 30.49 -8.78
CA LEU A 166 -6.30 30.29 -9.82
C LEU A 166 -5.93 31.09 -11.07
N MET A 167 -6.01 30.47 -12.25
CA MET A 167 -5.67 31.04 -13.56
C MET A 167 -6.82 30.83 -14.53
N SER A 168 -7.30 31.84 -15.23
CA SER A 168 -8.23 31.68 -16.34
C SER A 168 -7.69 30.76 -17.44
N ARG A 169 -8.59 30.23 -18.29
CA ARG A 169 -8.20 29.47 -19.50
C ARG A 169 -7.13 30.22 -20.30
N ALA A 170 -7.31 31.52 -20.54
CA ALA A 170 -6.39 32.32 -21.32
C ALA A 170 -4.99 32.38 -20.69
N GLU A 171 -4.90 32.44 -19.36
CA GLU A 171 -3.63 32.41 -18.64
C GLU A 171 -2.94 31.05 -18.74
N VAL A 172 -3.69 29.95 -18.69
CA VAL A 172 -3.14 28.59 -18.83
C VAL A 172 -2.76 28.28 -20.27
N ASP A 173 -3.57 28.68 -21.24
CA ASP A 173 -3.25 28.63 -22.68
C ASP A 173 -1.99 29.46 -22.98
N LYS A 174 -1.82 30.62 -22.36
CA LYS A 174 -0.61 31.43 -22.49
C LYS A 174 0.61 30.75 -21.85
N ARG A 175 0.42 30.08 -20.71
CA ARG A 175 1.51 29.47 -19.93
C ARG A 175 2.04 28.18 -20.57
N PHE A 176 1.15 27.27 -20.99
CA PHE A 176 1.54 25.96 -21.52
C PHE A 176 1.40 25.88 -23.04
N GLY A 177 0.59 26.74 -23.65
CA GLY A 177 0.20 26.67 -25.06
C GLY A 177 -1.17 26.04 -25.21
N ARG A 178 -2.01 26.61 -26.08
CA ARG A 178 -3.34 26.06 -26.38
C ARG A 178 -3.21 24.62 -26.89
N GLY A 179 -3.97 23.70 -26.29
CA GLY A 179 -3.91 22.27 -26.62
C GLY A 179 -2.64 21.55 -26.12
N ARG A 180 -1.83 22.18 -25.25
CA ARG A 180 -0.65 21.53 -24.63
C ARG A 180 -0.80 21.34 -23.13
N TRP A 181 -2.04 21.35 -22.65
CA TRP A 181 -2.37 21.05 -21.27
C TRP A 181 -3.74 20.36 -21.23
N ARG A 182 -3.98 19.61 -20.16
CA ARG A 182 -5.25 18.91 -19.97
C ARG A 182 -5.78 19.09 -18.54
N PRO A 183 -7.08 19.36 -18.36
CA PRO A 183 -7.67 19.49 -17.06
C PRO A 183 -7.88 18.13 -16.38
N LEU A 184 -7.65 18.07 -15.07
CA LEU A 184 -8.10 17.01 -14.17
C LEU A 184 -9.40 17.47 -13.50
N GLU A 185 -10.48 16.72 -13.74
CA GLU A 185 -11.78 16.98 -13.12
C GLU A 185 -11.76 16.55 -11.65
N ARG A 186 -12.25 17.41 -10.77
CA ARG A 186 -12.38 17.12 -9.34
C ARG A 186 -13.78 16.67 -8.98
N PHE A 187 -13.86 15.71 -8.07
CA PHE A 187 -15.12 15.30 -7.43
C PHE A 187 -14.92 15.06 -5.94
N VAL A 188 -16.02 15.04 -5.18
CA VAL A 188 -15.98 14.81 -3.74
C VAL A 188 -16.47 13.40 -3.43
N ILE A 189 -15.76 12.73 -2.53
CA ILE A 189 -16.27 11.55 -1.83
C ILE A 189 -16.44 11.86 -0.35
N THR A 190 -17.55 11.41 0.23
CA THR A 190 -17.78 11.49 1.68
C THR A 190 -17.45 10.13 2.30
N GLN A 191 -16.48 10.12 3.22
CA GLN A 191 -16.10 8.95 4.00
C GLN A 191 -17.16 8.68 5.10
N PRO A 192 -17.26 7.45 5.65
CA PRO A 192 -18.27 7.11 6.66
C PRO A 192 -18.20 7.94 7.95
N ASP A 193 -17.04 8.51 8.26
CA ASP A 193 -16.82 9.45 9.37
C ASP A 193 -17.31 10.88 9.05
N GLY A 194 -17.96 11.08 7.92
CA GLY A 194 -18.42 12.39 7.42
C GLY A 194 -17.32 13.19 6.73
N LYS A 195 -16.08 12.71 6.68
CA LYS A 195 -14.96 13.45 6.10
C LYS A 195 -15.07 13.50 4.57
N GLN A 196 -15.14 14.71 4.03
CA GLN A 196 -15.13 14.93 2.58
C GLN A 196 -13.70 14.95 2.04
N ARG A 197 -13.45 14.21 0.97
CA ARG A 197 -12.17 14.18 0.24
C ARG A 197 -12.40 14.64 -1.19
N VAL A 198 -11.64 15.63 -1.62
CA VAL A 198 -11.57 16.04 -3.03
C VAL A 198 -10.60 15.12 -3.75
N ILE A 199 -11.04 14.54 -4.86
CA ILE A 199 -10.30 13.56 -5.66
C ILE A 199 -10.16 14.07 -7.09
N ASP A 200 -8.95 13.96 -7.63
CA ASP A 200 -8.63 14.27 -9.02
C ASP A 200 -8.90 13.04 -9.90
N ASN A 201 -9.81 13.17 -10.87
CA ASN A 201 -10.25 12.05 -11.69
C ASN A 201 -9.35 11.83 -12.91
N ALA A 202 -8.17 11.28 -12.65
CA ALA A 202 -7.18 10.93 -13.67
C ALA A 202 -7.66 9.83 -14.64
N ARG A 203 -8.70 9.06 -14.27
CA ARG A 203 -9.34 8.09 -15.16
C ARG A 203 -10.23 8.77 -16.20
N LYS A 204 -11.18 9.61 -15.77
CA LYS A 204 -12.15 10.28 -16.65
C LYS A 204 -11.47 11.18 -17.67
N THR A 205 -10.35 11.77 -17.28
CA THR A 205 -9.58 12.70 -18.10
C THR A 205 -8.46 12.02 -18.88
N GLY A 206 -8.34 10.70 -18.84
CA GLY A 206 -7.42 9.93 -19.69
C GLY A 206 -5.97 9.85 -19.20
N HIS A 207 -5.57 10.57 -18.15
CA HIS A 207 -4.20 10.55 -17.62
C HIS A 207 -3.73 9.13 -17.26
N ASN A 208 -4.59 8.33 -16.62
CA ASN A 208 -4.24 6.94 -16.26
C ASN A 208 -3.97 6.05 -17.48
N ALA A 209 -4.68 6.28 -18.59
CA ALA A 209 -4.52 5.47 -19.80
C ALA A 209 -3.21 5.78 -20.55
N HIS A 210 -2.65 6.97 -20.34
CA HIS A 210 -1.41 7.42 -20.95
C HIS A 210 -0.24 7.38 -19.96
N THR A 211 -0.39 6.70 -18.80
CA THR A 211 0.70 6.45 -17.85
C THR A 211 1.20 5.04 -18.05
N TYR A 212 2.42 4.90 -18.54
CA TYR A 212 3.02 3.61 -18.88
C TYR A 212 4.00 3.22 -17.79
N MET A 213 3.75 2.07 -17.14
CA MET A 213 4.62 1.51 -16.11
C MET A 213 5.07 0.12 -16.54
N LEU A 214 6.38 -0.12 -16.53
CA LEU A 214 6.97 -1.41 -16.88
C LEU A 214 7.14 -2.35 -15.68
N GLU A 215 6.71 -1.91 -14.49
CA GLU A 215 6.80 -2.67 -13.26
C GLU A 215 5.49 -2.58 -12.45
N THR A 216 5.26 -3.57 -11.59
CA THR A 216 4.10 -3.61 -10.68
C THR A 216 4.53 -3.63 -9.23
N ILE A 217 3.94 -2.73 -8.45
CA ILE A 217 4.24 -2.52 -7.04
C ILE A 217 3.98 -3.81 -6.24
N HIS A 218 4.90 -4.12 -5.34
CA HIS A 218 4.75 -5.14 -4.31
C HIS A 218 4.65 -4.46 -2.95
N THR A 219 3.71 -4.88 -2.10
CA THR A 219 3.57 -4.32 -0.75
C THR A 219 3.67 -5.42 0.30
N VAL A 220 4.19 -5.05 1.47
CA VAL A 220 4.32 -5.98 2.60
C VAL A 220 2.94 -6.41 3.10
N SER A 221 2.85 -7.62 3.64
CA SER A 221 1.66 -8.10 4.35
C SER A 221 1.89 -8.12 5.86
N VAL A 222 0.80 -8.24 6.62
CA VAL A 222 0.87 -8.40 8.09
C VAL A 222 1.65 -9.66 8.53
N ASP A 223 1.83 -10.64 7.61
CA ASP A 223 2.58 -11.87 7.88
C ASP A 223 4.09 -11.65 8.02
N PHE A 224 4.59 -10.51 7.54
CA PHE A 224 5.97 -10.08 7.80
C PHE A 224 6.28 -10.05 9.30
N VAL A 225 5.32 -9.61 10.13
CA VAL A 225 5.47 -9.56 11.59
C VAL A 225 5.77 -10.95 12.14
N ALA A 226 4.90 -11.92 11.86
CA ALA A 226 5.06 -13.26 12.36
C ALA A 226 6.33 -13.94 11.82
N SER A 227 6.70 -13.65 10.57
CA SER A 227 7.90 -14.22 9.94
C SER A 227 9.19 -13.72 10.61
N CYS A 228 9.32 -12.41 10.83
CA CYS A 228 10.49 -11.84 11.53
C CYS A 228 10.58 -12.33 12.97
N VAL A 229 9.45 -12.34 13.69
CA VAL A 229 9.42 -12.81 15.09
C VAL A 229 9.83 -14.28 15.15
N ARG A 230 9.25 -15.16 14.33
CA ARG A 230 9.64 -16.57 14.27
C ARG A 230 11.15 -16.75 14.08
N ASP A 231 11.74 -16.01 13.14
CA ASP A 231 13.15 -16.20 12.79
C ASP A 231 14.11 -15.65 13.84
N VAL A 232 13.77 -14.52 14.48
CA VAL A 232 14.50 -14.02 15.64
C VAL A 232 14.55 -15.10 16.71
N PHE A 233 13.41 -15.66 17.06
CA PHE A 233 13.35 -16.64 18.12
C PHE A 233 14.05 -17.95 17.75
N ARG A 234 13.90 -18.45 16.51
CA ARG A 234 14.66 -19.60 16.04
C ARG A 234 16.17 -19.36 16.10
N THR A 235 16.61 -18.14 15.83
CA THR A 235 18.03 -17.77 15.87
C THR A 235 18.54 -17.71 17.31
N LEU A 236 17.84 -16.98 18.18
CA LEU A 236 18.18 -16.81 19.60
C LEU A 236 18.17 -18.13 20.38
N PHE A 237 17.18 -18.99 20.10
CA PHE A 237 16.92 -20.22 20.85
C PHE A 237 17.24 -21.48 20.04
N SER A 238 18.08 -21.37 19.01
CA SER A 238 18.51 -22.48 18.14
C SER A 238 19.09 -23.68 18.89
N ASN A 239 19.69 -23.44 20.06
CA ASN A 239 20.28 -24.46 20.93
C ASN A 239 19.30 -25.00 22.01
N CYS A 240 18.07 -24.50 22.06
CA CYS A 240 17.06 -24.94 23.02
C CYS A 240 16.29 -26.13 22.45
N SER A 241 16.24 -27.24 23.19
CA SER A 241 15.44 -28.42 22.83
C SER A 241 13.96 -28.29 23.19
N ASP A 242 13.61 -27.26 23.98
CA ASP A 242 12.28 -27.09 24.53
C ASP A 242 11.30 -26.48 23.52
N ALA A 243 10.04 -26.89 23.61
CA ALA A 243 8.94 -26.37 22.80
C ALA A 243 8.49 -24.96 23.22
N VAL A 244 9.18 -24.28 24.14
CA VAL A 244 8.95 -22.89 24.53
C VAL A 244 10.32 -22.29 24.87
N PRO A 245 10.65 -21.08 24.40
CA PRO A 245 11.92 -20.45 24.69
C PRO A 245 12.02 -20.12 26.19
N PRO A 246 13.23 -20.18 26.78
CA PRO A 246 13.43 -19.77 28.16
C PRO A 246 13.04 -18.29 28.35
N PRO A 247 12.56 -17.91 29.55
CA PRO A 247 12.29 -16.51 29.87
C PRO A 247 13.52 -15.63 29.59
N CYS A 248 13.28 -14.51 28.92
CA CYS A 248 14.32 -13.58 28.54
C CYS A 248 13.95 -12.18 29.05
N ASP A 249 14.53 -11.79 30.19
CA ASP A 249 14.10 -10.58 30.90
C ASP A 249 14.32 -9.30 30.10
N TRP A 250 15.37 -9.24 29.28
CA TRP A 250 15.64 -8.07 28.43
C TRP A 250 14.79 -8.01 27.16
N MET A 251 14.08 -9.08 26.80
CA MET A 251 13.39 -9.21 25.53
C MET A 251 11.88 -9.04 25.69
N ALA A 252 11.27 -8.23 24.82
CA ALA A 252 9.84 -8.19 24.61
C ALA A 252 9.54 -7.82 23.16
N VAL A 253 8.67 -8.60 22.51
CA VAL A 253 8.23 -8.28 21.16
C VAL A 253 7.18 -7.18 21.23
N ARG A 254 7.43 -6.07 20.54
CA ARG A 254 6.52 -4.92 20.48
C ARG A 254 6.47 -4.40 19.04
N LEU A 255 5.34 -3.80 18.67
CA LEU A 255 5.10 -3.28 17.33
C LEU A 255 4.84 -1.78 17.41
N GLY A 256 5.54 -0.99 16.61
CA GLY A 256 5.33 0.45 16.44
C GLY A 256 4.82 0.78 15.04
N THR A 257 4.00 1.82 14.91
CA THR A 257 3.53 2.31 13.61
C THR A 257 3.66 3.82 13.48
N ASP A 258 3.97 4.27 12.27
CA ASP A 258 4.12 5.67 11.92
C ASP A 258 3.44 5.96 10.57
N ASP A 259 3.06 7.22 10.35
CA ASP A 259 2.40 7.69 9.12
C ASP A 259 3.28 8.78 8.49
N LEU A 260 3.55 8.68 7.19
CA LEU A 260 4.26 9.73 6.46
C LEU A 260 3.28 10.83 6.03
N PRO A 261 3.41 12.07 6.56
CA PRO A 261 2.43 13.12 6.29
C PRO A 261 2.50 13.54 4.82
N ASP A 262 1.34 13.56 4.17
CA ASP A 262 1.21 14.01 2.78
C ASP A 262 2.30 13.40 1.87
N ALA A 263 2.60 12.11 2.06
CA ALA A 263 3.77 11.42 1.48
C ALA A 263 3.98 11.73 -0.01
N TYR A 264 2.88 11.84 -0.73
CA TYR A 264 2.80 12.17 -2.14
C TYR A 264 3.04 13.66 -2.44
N ARG A 265 2.47 14.58 -1.66
CA ARG A 265 2.59 16.02 -1.92
C ARG A 265 4.01 16.55 -1.72
N GLY A 266 4.85 15.83 -0.98
CA GLY A 266 6.27 16.15 -0.85
C GLY A 266 7.15 15.80 -2.07
N THR A 267 6.57 15.37 -3.19
CA THR A 267 7.30 14.99 -4.41
C THR A 267 6.88 15.89 -5.57
N GLN A 268 7.83 16.53 -6.26
CA GLN A 268 7.48 17.43 -7.38
C GLN A 268 7.07 16.62 -8.62
N SER A 269 6.04 17.02 -9.35
CA SER A 269 5.78 16.52 -10.71
C SER A 269 6.77 17.12 -11.72
N MET A 270 7.29 16.29 -12.63
CA MET A 270 8.08 16.72 -13.80
C MET A 270 7.23 17.46 -14.83
N MET A 271 5.93 17.14 -14.90
CA MET A 271 5.05 17.66 -15.94
C MET A 271 4.39 18.96 -15.53
N THR A 272 4.63 19.98 -16.36
CA THR A 272 4.01 21.29 -16.25
C THR A 272 2.60 21.34 -16.83
N ASN A 273 2.14 20.29 -17.52
CA ASN A 273 1.00 20.38 -18.45
C ASN A 273 -0.31 19.76 -17.92
N SER A 274 -0.33 19.21 -16.71
CA SER A 274 -1.56 18.79 -16.04
C SER A 274 -2.07 19.92 -15.16
N ALA A 275 -3.28 20.41 -15.44
CA ALA A 275 -3.93 21.45 -14.65
C ALA A 275 -5.17 20.89 -13.95
N LEU A 276 -5.46 21.32 -12.74
CA LEU A 276 -6.75 21.10 -12.10
C LEU A 276 -7.73 22.10 -12.68
N ALA A 277 -8.85 21.63 -13.23
CA ALA A 277 -9.91 22.52 -13.65
C ALA A 277 -10.85 22.83 -12.48
N TRP A 278 -11.08 24.11 -12.27
CA TRP A 278 -12.14 24.61 -11.39
C TRP A 278 -13.10 25.50 -12.19
N PHE A 279 -14.37 25.53 -11.77
CA PHE A 279 -15.46 26.30 -12.38
C PHE A 279 -15.98 27.35 -11.40
N PRO A 280 -16.13 28.65 -11.77
CA PRO A 280 -16.20 29.22 -13.13
C PRO A 280 -15.18 30.31 -13.52
N TYR A 281 -14.02 30.51 -12.85
CA TYR A 281 -13.03 31.54 -13.29
C TYR A 281 -11.54 31.15 -13.21
N GLY A 282 -11.19 29.87 -13.08
CA GLY A 282 -9.79 29.47 -13.28
C GLY A 282 -9.41 28.02 -13.00
N SER A 283 -8.24 27.60 -13.47
CA SER A 283 -7.54 26.33 -13.27
C SER A 283 -6.22 26.56 -12.54
N GLN A 284 -5.58 25.49 -12.06
CA GLN A 284 -4.30 25.55 -11.34
C GLN A 284 -3.34 24.46 -11.80
N ALA A 285 -2.04 24.68 -11.68
CA ALA A 285 -1.06 23.61 -11.91
C ALA A 285 -0.87 22.76 -10.64
N LEU A 286 -0.71 21.45 -10.83
CA LEU A 286 -0.34 20.50 -9.76
C LEU A 286 1.17 20.44 -9.59
N ASP A 287 1.63 20.48 -8.33
CA ASP A 287 3.04 20.38 -8.00
C ASP A 287 3.41 19.06 -7.27
N GLY A 288 2.49 18.07 -7.13
CA GLY A 288 2.69 16.83 -6.34
C GLY A 288 2.65 15.50 -7.15
N CYS A 289 3.41 14.45 -6.75
CA CYS A 289 3.41 13.09 -7.35
C CYS A 289 3.17 11.94 -6.31
N LEU A 290 2.88 10.71 -6.74
CA LEU A 290 2.71 9.52 -5.88
C LEU A 290 4.04 8.71 -5.77
N TYR A 291 4.48 8.24 -4.58
CA TYR A 291 5.74 7.48 -4.38
C TYR A 291 5.75 6.58 -3.13
N TRP A 292 6.58 5.51 -3.13
CA TRP A 292 7.03 4.78 -1.93
C TRP A 292 8.45 4.17 -2.08
N ALA A 293 9.21 4.12 -0.98
CA ALA A 293 10.57 3.57 -0.88
C ALA A 293 10.58 2.28 -0.05
N SER A 294 11.14 1.19 -0.57
CA SER A 294 11.47 0.01 0.25
C SER A 294 12.84 0.19 0.90
N GLN A 295 12.87 0.14 2.22
CA GLN A 295 14.08 0.29 3.03
C GLN A 295 14.78 -1.07 3.19
N PRO A 296 16.09 -1.20 2.93
CA PRO A 296 16.86 -2.37 3.34
C PRO A 296 17.20 -2.29 4.82
N ALA A 297 16.80 -3.33 5.55
CA ALA A 297 16.83 -3.42 7.00
C ALA A 297 18.26 -3.51 7.59
N SER A 298 19.26 -3.87 6.78
CA SER A 298 20.62 -4.22 7.20
C SER A 298 21.51 -3.04 7.59
N ALA A 299 21.28 -1.84 7.06
CA ALA A 299 22.17 -0.69 7.31
C ALA A 299 21.98 -0.06 8.70
N PHE A 300 20.85 -0.31 9.36
CA PHE A 300 20.43 0.43 10.56
C PHE A 300 19.94 -0.46 11.71
N SER A 301 20.19 -1.78 11.62
CA SER A 301 19.78 -2.77 12.60
C SER A 301 18.29 -2.69 12.97
N ALA A 302 17.42 -2.54 11.96
CA ALA A 302 16.01 -2.22 12.18
C ALA A 302 15.08 -3.19 11.45
N PHE A 303 14.17 -3.86 12.17
CA PHE A 303 13.09 -4.64 11.59
C PHE A 303 11.94 -3.71 11.21
N THR A 304 11.95 -3.23 9.97
CA THR A 304 10.97 -2.26 9.47
C THR A 304 10.32 -2.72 8.19
N ALA A 305 9.08 -2.30 7.95
CA ALA A 305 8.42 -2.49 6.68
C ALA A 305 7.52 -1.30 6.34
N ALA A 306 7.22 -1.14 5.07
CA ALA A 306 6.39 -0.06 4.57
C ALA A 306 5.22 -0.61 3.75
N TYR A 307 4.03 -0.04 3.96
CA TYR A 307 2.88 -0.17 3.09
C TYR A 307 2.46 1.24 2.67
N PHE A 308 2.98 1.71 1.54
CA PHE A 308 2.84 3.10 1.12
C PHE A 308 3.29 4.09 2.21
N ASP A 309 2.36 4.84 2.81
CA ASP A 309 2.59 5.83 3.86
C ASP A 309 2.50 5.26 5.29
N ASP A 310 2.02 4.02 5.44
CA ASP A 310 1.98 3.30 6.70
C ASP A 310 3.31 2.57 6.96
N GLU A 311 4.07 3.04 7.94
CA GLU A 311 5.36 2.49 8.34
C GLU A 311 5.21 1.57 9.57
N LEU A 312 5.92 0.45 9.54
CA LEU A 312 5.96 -0.57 10.58
C LEU A 312 7.36 -0.67 11.18
N SER A 313 7.44 -0.83 12.50
CA SER A 313 8.66 -1.21 13.22
C SER A 313 8.38 -2.34 14.20
N LEU A 314 9.30 -3.30 14.29
CA LEU A 314 9.26 -4.40 15.25
C LEU A 314 10.41 -4.27 16.25
N GLU A 315 10.07 -4.18 17.52
CA GLU A 315 11.03 -4.10 18.61
C GLU A 315 11.14 -5.43 19.34
N PHE A 316 12.36 -5.73 19.78
CA PHE A 316 12.66 -6.94 20.56
C PHE A 316 13.29 -6.63 21.91
N ILE A 317 13.84 -5.43 22.11
CA ILE A 317 14.37 -4.99 23.40
C ILE A 317 13.22 -4.42 24.23
N ARG A 318 13.05 -4.90 25.47
CA ARG A 318 11.91 -4.55 26.34
C ARG A 318 11.78 -3.04 26.53
N ASP A 319 12.90 -2.37 26.80
CA ASP A 319 12.93 -0.98 27.25
C ASP A 319 13.54 -0.03 26.20
N ALA A 320 13.66 -0.45 24.94
CA ALA A 320 14.24 0.38 23.87
C ALA A 320 13.54 0.18 22.52
N ASP A 321 13.23 1.30 21.85
CA ASP A 321 12.61 1.35 20.53
C ASP A 321 13.69 1.59 19.46
N VAL A 322 14.52 0.57 19.25
CA VAL A 322 15.72 0.63 18.39
C VAL A 322 15.32 0.81 16.93
N CYS A 323 14.35 0.04 16.46
CA CYS A 323 13.96 -0.01 15.04
C CYS A 323 13.18 1.25 14.65
N GLN A 324 12.19 1.64 15.46
CA GLN A 324 11.38 2.83 15.24
C GLN A 324 12.24 4.11 15.29
N GLY A 325 13.19 4.19 16.24
CA GLY A 325 14.14 5.30 16.31
C GLY A 325 15.07 5.37 15.09
N GLY A 326 15.50 4.23 14.55
CA GLY A 326 16.26 4.16 13.30
C GLY A 326 15.45 4.66 12.10
N LEU A 327 14.21 4.19 11.97
CA LEU A 327 13.27 4.61 10.93
C LEU A 327 13.05 6.13 10.96
N HIS A 328 12.78 6.69 12.14
CA HIS A 328 12.59 8.14 12.31
C HIS A 328 13.82 8.93 11.89
N LEU A 329 15.03 8.46 12.23
CA LEU A 329 16.25 9.14 11.83
C LEU A 329 16.41 9.14 10.32
N VAL A 330 16.26 7.99 9.66
CA VAL A 330 16.42 7.88 8.20
C VAL A 330 15.43 8.80 7.49
N PHE A 331 14.15 8.74 7.84
CA PHE A 331 13.14 9.61 7.24
C PHE A 331 13.37 11.09 7.53
N SER A 332 13.82 11.44 8.73
CA SER A 332 14.18 12.83 9.06
C SER A 332 15.36 13.32 8.22
N LEU A 333 16.39 12.50 8.02
CA LEU A 333 17.55 12.84 7.20
C LEU A 333 17.22 12.92 5.70
N MET A 334 16.23 12.16 5.24
CA MET A 334 15.65 12.28 3.90
C MET A 334 14.77 13.53 3.73
N GLY A 335 14.42 14.23 4.82
CA GLY A 335 13.55 15.40 4.79
C GLY A 335 12.05 15.07 4.80
N SER A 336 11.69 13.91 5.36
CA SER A 336 10.33 13.36 5.35
C SER A 336 9.95 12.77 6.70
N PRO A 337 10.11 13.52 7.82
CA PRO A 337 9.86 12.96 9.15
C PRO A 337 8.41 12.46 9.29
N PRO A 338 8.18 11.31 9.96
CA PRO A 338 6.83 10.83 10.19
C PRO A 338 5.98 11.78 11.04
N GLN A 339 4.66 11.73 10.87
CA GLN A 339 3.71 12.65 11.50
C GLN A 339 3.60 12.34 13.00
N PRO A 340 4.03 13.25 13.91
CA PRO A 340 4.03 12.95 15.35
C PRO A 340 2.64 12.64 15.93
N SER A 341 1.59 13.27 15.40
CA SER A 341 0.21 13.09 15.87
C SER A 341 -0.42 11.75 15.48
N LYS A 342 0.18 11.02 14.54
CA LYS A 342 -0.28 9.70 14.09
C LYS A 342 0.72 8.60 14.42
N ARG A 343 1.71 8.91 15.26
CA ARG A 343 2.66 7.94 15.76
C ARG A 343 2.03 7.08 16.83
N PHE A 344 2.26 5.78 16.73
CA PHE A 344 1.99 4.83 17.80
C PHE A 344 3.30 4.16 18.21
N TRP A 345 3.73 4.44 19.44
CA TRP A 345 4.92 3.83 20.05
C TRP A 345 4.82 2.32 20.14
N ALA A 346 5.95 1.64 20.25
CA ALA A 346 5.98 0.19 20.28
C ALA A 346 5.16 -0.40 21.45
N SER A 347 4.25 -1.34 21.17
CA SER A 347 3.46 -2.06 22.18
C SER A 347 3.17 -3.50 21.77
N ALA A 348 2.74 -4.33 22.73
CA ALA A 348 2.29 -5.70 22.50
C ALA A 348 1.07 -5.80 21.57
N ASP A 349 0.25 -4.75 21.51
CA ASP A 349 -0.98 -4.70 20.71
C ASP A 349 -1.04 -3.42 19.87
N ARG A 350 -1.21 -3.59 18.55
CA ARG A 350 -1.32 -2.48 17.60
C ARG A 350 -2.22 -2.80 16.43
N CYS A 351 -2.69 -1.74 15.78
CA CYS A 351 -3.38 -1.86 14.50
C CYS A 351 -2.40 -1.55 13.37
N TYR A 352 -2.34 -2.42 12.37
CA TYR A 352 -1.56 -2.23 11.14
C TYR A 352 -2.37 -2.78 9.97
N LEU A 353 -2.47 -2.03 8.86
CA LEU A 353 -3.22 -2.40 7.65
C LEU A 353 -4.66 -2.85 7.94
N GLY A 354 -5.39 -2.08 8.75
CA GLY A 354 -6.78 -2.36 9.10
C GLY A 354 -7.00 -3.60 10.00
N THR A 355 -5.92 -4.15 10.55
CA THR A 355 -5.90 -5.42 11.29
C THR A 355 -5.30 -5.20 12.67
N SER A 356 -5.84 -5.86 13.69
CA SER A 356 -5.24 -5.89 15.03
C SER A 356 -4.20 -7.00 15.11
N VAL A 357 -2.98 -6.64 15.51
CA VAL A 357 -1.82 -7.51 15.62
C VAL A 357 -1.39 -7.55 17.08
N HIS A 358 -1.37 -8.76 17.64
CA HIS A 358 -1.03 -9.05 19.02
C HIS A 358 0.26 -9.85 19.06
N VAL A 359 1.32 -9.25 19.60
CA VAL A 359 2.67 -9.83 19.69
C VAL A 359 3.11 -10.10 21.13
N GLY A 360 2.33 -9.68 22.13
CA GLY A 360 2.67 -9.87 23.55
C GLY A 360 2.86 -11.33 23.99
N SER A 361 2.21 -12.27 23.29
CA SER A 361 2.32 -13.71 23.54
C SER A 361 3.38 -14.41 22.68
N ALA A 362 4.21 -13.66 21.96
CA ALA A 362 5.22 -14.25 21.06
C ALA A 362 6.21 -15.17 21.79
N ASN A 363 6.56 -14.82 23.04
CA ASN A 363 7.46 -15.62 23.87
C ASN A 363 6.88 -16.99 24.25
N SER A 364 5.56 -17.14 24.34
CA SER A 364 4.94 -18.36 24.87
C SER A 364 4.15 -19.15 23.83
N LEU A 365 3.64 -18.50 22.78
CA LEU A 365 2.73 -19.12 21.81
C LEU A 365 3.08 -18.70 20.38
N GLY A 366 2.99 -17.40 20.09
CA GLY A 366 3.06 -16.90 18.74
C GLY A 366 2.46 -15.50 18.57
N VAL A 367 2.18 -15.13 17.33
CA VAL A 367 1.54 -13.86 16.96
C VAL A 367 0.09 -14.12 16.58
N ARG A 368 -0.82 -13.30 17.09
CA ARG A 368 -2.23 -13.32 16.72
C ARG A 368 -2.57 -12.15 15.82
N VAL A 369 -3.28 -12.43 14.74
CA VAL A 369 -3.75 -11.44 13.77
C VAL A 369 -5.27 -11.55 13.68
N GLN A 370 -6.00 -10.46 13.88
CA GLN A 370 -7.47 -10.47 13.84
C GLN A 370 -8.01 -9.23 13.15
N PRO A 371 -9.21 -9.29 12.52
CA PRO A 371 -9.78 -8.13 11.89
C PRO A 371 -10.14 -7.11 12.97
N LYS A 372 -9.99 -5.82 12.66
CA LYS A 372 -10.43 -4.77 13.57
C LYS A 372 -11.94 -4.87 13.76
N ILE A 373 -12.42 -4.72 15.01
CA ILE A 373 -13.86 -4.75 15.34
C ILE A 373 -14.65 -3.76 14.47
N SER A 374 -14.11 -2.56 14.26
CA SER A 374 -14.76 -1.56 13.40
C SER A 374 -14.87 -2.00 11.93
N SER A 375 -13.93 -2.81 11.44
CA SER A 375 -13.99 -3.35 10.07
C SER A 375 -15.09 -4.41 9.95
N VAL A 376 -15.22 -5.29 10.95
CA VAL A 376 -16.32 -6.26 11.04
C VAL A 376 -17.67 -5.53 11.08
N GLN A 377 -17.81 -4.55 11.95
CA GLN A 377 -19.04 -3.74 12.09
C GLN A 377 -19.39 -3.01 10.79
N LYS A 378 -18.40 -2.41 10.12
CA LYS A 378 -18.58 -1.73 8.83
C LYS A 378 -19.11 -2.66 7.75
N VAL A 379 -18.55 -3.87 7.65
CA VAL A 379 -18.99 -4.88 6.67
C VAL A 379 -20.39 -5.37 7.01
N CYS A 380 -20.67 -5.71 8.28
CA CYS A 380 -21.99 -6.15 8.72
C CYS A 380 -23.05 -5.09 8.43
N ALA A 381 -22.81 -3.83 8.76
CA ALA A 381 -23.76 -2.75 8.52
C ALA A 381 -24.12 -2.57 7.03
N LYS A 382 -23.15 -2.77 6.13
CA LYS A 382 -23.40 -2.73 4.67
C LYS A 382 -24.21 -3.93 4.19
N LEU A 383 -23.94 -5.11 4.73
CA LEU A 383 -24.69 -6.31 4.43
C LEU A 383 -26.13 -6.20 4.94
N ASP A 384 -26.31 -5.71 6.17
CA ASP A 384 -27.62 -5.47 6.78
C ASP A 384 -28.44 -4.49 5.94
N ALA A 385 -27.86 -3.36 5.53
CA ALA A 385 -28.54 -2.39 4.67
C ALA A 385 -28.97 -2.98 3.31
N ALA A 386 -28.13 -3.80 2.69
CA ALA A 386 -28.45 -4.47 1.42
C ALA A 386 -29.53 -5.55 1.59
N LEU A 387 -29.50 -6.28 2.71
CA LEU A 387 -30.49 -7.30 3.05
C LEU A 387 -31.86 -6.69 3.36
N GLU A 388 -31.89 -5.58 4.09
CA GLU A 388 -33.12 -4.85 4.44
C GLU A 388 -33.77 -4.19 3.23
N SER A 389 -32.97 -3.59 2.35
CA SER A 389 -33.46 -2.91 1.14
C SER A 389 -33.70 -3.84 -0.04
N ALA A 390 -33.26 -5.11 0.04
CA ALA A 390 -33.19 -6.05 -1.08
C ALA A 390 -32.57 -5.45 -2.35
N SER A 391 -31.57 -4.59 -2.15
CA SER A 391 -30.96 -3.78 -3.20
C SER A 391 -29.49 -3.52 -2.89
N LEU A 392 -28.65 -3.53 -3.91
CA LEU A 392 -27.23 -3.21 -3.81
C LEU A 392 -26.81 -2.43 -5.06
N SER A 393 -26.53 -1.14 -4.89
CA SER A 393 -26.08 -0.29 -6.01
C SER A 393 -24.67 -0.67 -6.49
N ARG A 394 -24.29 -0.20 -7.69
CA ARG A 394 -22.95 -0.39 -8.26
C ARG A 394 -21.83 0.03 -7.31
N ASP A 395 -21.99 1.20 -6.70
CA ASP A 395 -20.99 1.78 -5.79
C ASP A 395 -20.93 1.01 -4.47
N GLU A 396 -22.08 0.60 -3.93
CA GLU A 396 -22.13 -0.20 -2.70
C GLU A 396 -21.52 -1.58 -2.92
N ALA A 397 -21.83 -2.23 -4.04
CA ALA A 397 -21.27 -3.52 -4.41
C ALA A 397 -19.74 -3.45 -4.55
N GLY A 398 -19.22 -2.44 -5.24
CA GLY A 398 -17.77 -2.23 -5.37
C GLY A 398 -17.09 -1.99 -4.03
N LYS A 399 -17.69 -1.15 -3.16
CA LYS A 399 -17.17 -0.88 -1.81
C LYS A 399 -17.23 -2.12 -0.91
N LEU A 400 -18.34 -2.86 -0.92
CA LEU A 400 -18.52 -4.07 -0.12
C LEU A 400 -17.53 -5.16 -0.55
N ARG A 401 -17.34 -5.34 -1.86
CA ARG A 401 -16.34 -6.27 -2.41
C ARG A 401 -14.93 -5.96 -1.90
N GLY A 402 -14.53 -4.68 -1.92
CA GLY A 402 -13.24 -4.24 -1.40
C GLY A 402 -13.12 -4.47 0.11
N ASP A 403 -14.13 -4.09 0.90
CA ASP A 403 -14.12 -4.27 2.35
C ASP A 403 -14.05 -5.75 2.76
N LEU A 404 -14.78 -6.64 2.06
CA LEU A 404 -14.72 -8.09 2.28
C LEU A 404 -13.34 -8.66 1.96
N GLN A 405 -12.74 -8.22 0.84
CA GLN A 405 -11.39 -8.64 0.47
C GLN A 405 -10.38 -8.26 1.58
N TRP A 406 -10.46 -7.05 2.11
CA TRP A 406 -9.61 -6.61 3.22
C TRP A 406 -9.90 -7.35 4.53
N LEU A 407 -11.18 -7.54 4.88
CA LEU A 407 -11.57 -8.22 6.11
C LEU A 407 -11.03 -9.66 6.17
N PHE A 408 -11.17 -10.40 5.08
CA PHE A 408 -10.78 -11.81 5.04
C PHE A 408 -9.31 -12.04 4.73
N ALA A 409 -8.64 -11.13 4.01
CA ALA A 409 -7.21 -11.25 3.68
C ALA A 409 -6.33 -11.48 4.92
N SER A 410 -6.68 -10.87 6.05
CA SER A 410 -5.89 -10.95 7.29
C SER A 410 -6.10 -12.21 8.12
N CYS A 411 -7.17 -12.98 7.87
CA CYS A 411 -7.60 -14.06 8.77
C CYS A 411 -8.00 -15.36 8.06
N ASN A 412 -8.98 -15.31 7.14
CA ASN A 412 -9.53 -16.50 6.49
C ASN A 412 -9.20 -16.57 4.98
N GLY A 413 -8.24 -15.77 4.51
CA GLY A 413 -7.80 -15.71 3.12
C GLY A 413 -8.94 -15.35 2.16
N SER A 414 -9.26 -16.27 1.25
CA SER A 414 -10.22 -16.04 0.15
C SER A 414 -11.65 -16.50 0.45
N ALA A 415 -12.02 -16.65 1.73
CA ALA A 415 -13.30 -17.22 2.15
C ALA A 415 -14.55 -16.54 1.54
N ALA A 416 -14.50 -15.22 1.25
CA ALA A 416 -15.62 -14.51 0.63
C ALA A 416 -15.72 -14.63 -0.90
N ARG A 417 -14.82 -15.36 -1.57
CA ARG A 417 -14.81 -15.42 -3.05
C ARG A 417 -16.08 -16.02 -3.65
N PHE A 418 -16.81 -16.88 -2.94
CA PHE A 418 -18.08 -17.43 -3.42
C PHE A 418 -19.13 -16.35 -3.70
N ALA A 419 -19.04 -15.19 -3.04
CA ALA A 419 -19.93 -14.07 -3.28
C ALA A 419 -19.48 -13.15 -4.43
N ALA A 420 -18.35 -13.45 -5.08
CA ALA A 420 -17.87 -12.65 -6.21
C ALA A 420 -18.89 -12.52 -7.35
N PRO A 421 -19.64 -13.57 -7.76
CA PRO A 421 -20.62 -13.45 -8.83
C PRO A 421 -21.71 -12.41 -8.54
N VAL A 422 -22.32 -12.43 -7.35
CA VAL A 422 -23.36 -11.46 -6.97
C VAL A 422 -22.77 -10.04 -6.90
N LEU A 423 -21.61 -9.87 -6.26
CA LEU A 423 -20.99 -8.55 -6.09
C LEU A 423 -20.52 -7.96 -7.43
N GLN A 424 -19.96 -8.78 -8.32
CA GLN A 424 -19.55 -8.32 -9.66
C GLN A 424 -20.77 -8.00 -10.53
N ARG A 425 -21.82 -8.82 -10.49
CA ARG A 425 -23.06 -8.57 -11.24
C ARG A 425 -23.69 -7.24 -10.80
N CYS A 426 -23.78 -6.96 -9.50
CA CYS A 426 -24.27 -5.68 -8.99
C CYS A 426 -23.32 -4.51 -9.29
N GLN A 427 -22.01 -4.72 -9.23
CA GLN A 427 -21.01 -3.68 -9.48
C GLN A 427 -20.98 -3.23 -10.96
N TYR A 428 -21.12 -4.16 -11.90
CA TYR A 428 -20.99 -3.88 -13.33
C TYR A 428 -22.36 -3.82 -14.05
N GLY A 429 -23.40 -4.44 -13.52
CA GLY A 429 -24.75 -4.42 -14.08
C GLY A 429 -25.58 -3.19 -13.68
N ASP A 430 -26.70 -2.96 -14.37
CA ASP A 430 -27.58 -1.80 -14.15
C ASP A 430 -28.73 -2.06 -13.15
N ASN A 431 -29.00 -3.33 -12.81
CA ASN A 431 -30.08 -3.70 -11.91
C ASN A 431 -29.56 -3.85 -10.47
N PRO A 432 -29.95 -2.96 -9.53
CA PRO A 432 -29.53 -3.06 -8.15
C PRO A 432 -30.33 -4.09 -7.34
N ARG A 433 -31.46 -4.61 -7.86
CA ARG A 433 -32.33 -5.52 -7.11
C ARG A 433 -31.65 -6.86 -6.84
N LEU A 434 -31.84 -7.36 -5.63
CA LEU A 434 -31.35 -8.66 -5.17
C LEU A 434 -32.50 -9.67 -5.18
N ASP A 435 -32.27 -10.85 -5.76
CA ASP A 435 -33.21 -11.97 -5.67
C ASP A 435 -33.01 -12.79 -4.39
N GLN A 436 -33.79 -13.85 -4.20
CA GLN A 436 -33.70 -14.68 -3.00
C GLN A 436 -32.34 -15.40 -2.86
N ARG A 437 -31.68 -15.75 -3.97
CA ARG A 437 -30.37 -16.41 -3.96
C ARG A 437 -29.30 -15.42 -3.55
N ASP A 438 -29.35 -14.20 -4.06
CA ASP A 438 -28.46 -13.12 -3.67
C ASP A 438 -28.54 -12.82 -2.18
N LEU A 439 -29.77 -12.72 -1.64
CA LEU A 439 -30.01 -12.49 -0.22
C LEU A 439 -29.44 -13.63 0.64
N LEU A 440 -29.52 -14.88 0.18
CA LEU A 440 -28.91 -16.01 0.87
C LEU A 440 -27.38 -15.89 0.92
N VAL A 441 -26.75 -15.53 -0.20
CA VAL A 441 -25.29 -15.30 -0.28
C VAL A 441 -24.88 -14.16 0.66
N LEU A 442 -25.61 -13.05 0.69
CA LEU A 442 -25.30 -11.92 1.58
C LEU A 442 -25.50 -12.28 3.06
N ARG A 443 -26.50 -13.09 3.42
CA ARG A 443 -26.67 -13.63 4.78
C ARG A 443 -25.49 -14.51 5.19
N ALA A 444 -25.06 -15.41 4.31
CA ALA A 444 -23.89 -16.25 4.57
C ALA A 444 -22.62 -15.42 4.79
N LEU A 445 -22.39 -14.40 3.94
CA LEU A 445 -21.28 -13.46 4.12
C LEU A 445 -21.34 -12.73 5.47
N ARG A 446 -22.53 -12.32 5.90
CA ARG A 446 -22.74 -11.61 7.15
C ARG A 446 -22.36 -12.49 8.35
N GLU A 447 -22.85 -13.73 8.39
CA GLU A 447 -22.49 -14.69 9.44
C GLU A 447 -20.98 -14.96 9.44
N MET A 448 -20.38 -15.15 8.26
CA MET A 448 -18.93 -15.33 8.14
C MET A 448 -18.12 -14.13 8.61
N ALA A 449 -18.59 -12.91 8.35
CA ALA A 449 -17.94 -11.69 8.83
C ALA A 449 -18.00 -11.59 10.37
N GLN A 450 -19.12 -11.98 10.98
CA GLN A 450 -19.28 -12.02 12.44
C GLN A 450 -18.42 -13.11 13.10
N MET A 451 -18.26 -14.25 12.43
CA MET A 451 -17.44 -15.37 12.86
C MET A 451 -15.98 -15.29 12.38
N ALA A 452 -15.52 -14.12 11.91
CA ALA A 452 -14.15 -13.96 11.44
C ALA A 452 -13.15 -14.19 12.60
N MET A 453 -12.64 -15.43 12.69
CA MET A 453 -11.77 -15.87 13.77
C MET A 453 -10.40 -15.19 13.70
N PRO A 454 -9.78 -14.88 14.85
CA PRO A 454 -8.36 -14.56 14.91
C PRO A 454 -7.52 -15.69 14.29
N ARG A 455 -6.50 -15.32 13.54
CA ARG A 455 -5.47 -16.23 13.02
C ARG A 455 -4.30 -16.23 13.99
N ASP A 456 -4.08 -17.37 14.64
CA ASP A 456 -2.93 -17.61 15.49
C ASP A 456 -1.78 -18.24 14.69
N ILE A 457 -0.62 -17.58 14.70
CA ILE A 457 0.59 -18.04 14.03
C ILE A 457 1.57 -18.50 15.11
N PHE A 458 1.57 -19.81 15.36
CA PHE A 458 2.42 -20.44 16.38
C PHE A 458 3.85 -20.65 15.88
N PHE A 459 4.84 -20.37 16.73
CA PHE A 459 6.25 -20.55 16.39
C PHE A 459 6.85 -21.85 16.94
N TRP A 460 6.26 -22.34 18.04
CA TRP A 460 6.83 -23.41 18.85
C TRP A 460 6.03 -24.70 18.87
N ALA A 461 4.77 -24.63 18.43
CA ALA A 461 3.99 -25.83 18.26
C ALA A 461 4.69 -26.70 17.19
N PRO A 462 4.81 -28.03 17.40
CA PRO A 462 5.20 -28.92 16.32
C PRO A 462 4.26 -28.65 15.14
N PRO A 463 4.78 -28.60 13.89
CA PRO A 463 3.95 -28.30 12.74
C PRO A 463 2.74 -29.22 12.77
N GLN A 464 1.54 -28.66 12.98
CA GLN A 464 0.35 -29.50 12.92
C GLN A 464 0.25 -30.02 11.50
N PRO A 465 0.16 -31.34 11.31
CA PRO A 465 0.25 -31.84 9.96
C PRO A 465 -1.00 -31.35 9.21
N SER A 466 -0.76 -30.56 8.18
CA SER A 466 -1.80 -29.79 7.51
C SER A 466 -2.38 -30.62 6.37
N THR A 467 -3.70 -30.66 6.28
CA THR A 467 -4.38 -31.25 5.13
C THR A 467 -4.38 -30.22 4.00
N LEU A 468 -3.62 -30.46 2.94
CA LEU A 468 -3.66 -29.62 1.75
C LEU A 468 -4.78 -30.11 0.84
N VAL A 469 -5.71 -29.23 0.49
CA VAL A 469 -6.79 -29.54 -0.45
C VAL A 469 -6.65 -28.64 -1.66
N TYR A 470 -6.41 -29.24 -2.82
CA TYR A 470 -6.53 -28.58 -4.11
C TYR A 470 -7.89 -28.91 -4.67
N THR A 471 -8.64 -27.91 -5.09
CA THR A 471 -9.94 -28.10 -5.74
C THR A 471 -9.95 -27.34 -7.05
N ASP A 472 -10.57 -27.90 -8.07
CA ASP A 472 -10.84 -27.23 -9.34
C ASP A 472 -12.26 -27.58 -9.82
N ALA A 473 -12.82 -26.75 -10.68
CA ALA A 473 -14.14 -26.95 -11.25
C ALA A 473 -14.12 -26.66 -12.75
N SER A 474 -14.76 -27.53 -13.54
CA SER A 474 -14.96 -27.31 -14.97
C SER A 474 -16.43 -27.38 -15.34
N PHE A 475 -16.85 -26.52 -16.26
CA PHE A 475 -18.20 -26.53 -16.82
C PHE A 475 -18.11 -26.78 -18.33
N GLU A 476 -18.31 -28.03 -18.72
CA GLU A 476 -18.19 -28.47 -20.11
C GLU A 476 -19.41 -29.30 -20.50
N ALA A 477 -19.94 -29.07 -21.71
CA ALA A 477 -21.10 -29.79 -22.23
C ALA A 477 -22.30 -29.86 -21.26
N ASN A 478 -22.64 -28.73 -20.63
CA ASN A 478 -23.70 -28.58 -19.62
C ASN A 478 -23.53 -29.50 -18.38
N LYS A 479 -22.31 -29.90 -18.05
CA LYS A 479 -22.01 -30.66 -16.83
C LYS A 479 -20.96 -29.91 -16.01
N LEU A 480 -21.36 -29.45 -14.82
CA LEU A 480 -20.43 -28.97 -13.81
C LEU A 480 -19.75 -30.17 -13.15
N ARG A 481 -18.42 -30.23 -13.22
CA ARG A 481 -17.62 -31.22 -12.49
C ARG A 481 -16.73 -30.51 -11.49
N LEU A 482 -16.66 -31.08 -10.31
CA LEU A 482 -15.68 -30.73 -9.28
C LEU A 482 -14.58 -31.77 -9.29
N GLY A 483 -13.33 -31.34 -9.20
CA GLY A 483 -12.17 -32.17 -8.96
C GLY A 483 -11.49 -31.73 -7.67
N TRP A 484 -10.93 -32.66 -6.93
CA TRP A 484 -10.11 -32.34 -5.77
C TRP A 484 -8.96 -33.32 -5.61
N VAL A 485 -7.89 -32.85 -4.97
CA VAL A 485 -6.78 -33.66 -4.49
C VAL A 485 -6.50 -33.26 -3.05
N VAL A 486 -6.60 -34.22 -2.14
CA VAL A 486 -6.31 -34.06 -0.72
C VAL A 486 -4.96 -34.70 -0.42
N PHE A 487 -4.03 -33.94 0.11
CA PHE A 487 -2.82 -34.45 0.75
C PHE A 487 -3.07 -34.45 2.25
N ALA A 488 -3.47 -35.61 2.78
CA ALA A 488 -3.62 -35.82 4.21
C ALA A 488 -2.24 -35.96 4.89
N GLN A 489 -2.23 -35.91 6.22
CA GLN A 489 -1.02 -35.95 7.05
C GLN A 489 -0.02 -37.07 6.64
N PRO A 490 1.29 -36.91 6.92
CA PRO A 490 2.33 -37.82 6.45
C PRO A 490 2.03 -39.32 6.70
N PRO A 491 2.35 -40.20 5.73
CA PRO A 491 2.92 -39.88 4.42
C PRO A 491 1.89 -39.16 3.53
N LEU A 492 2.30 -38.03 2.92
CA LEU A 492 1.49 -37.16 2.06
C LEU A 492 1.03 -37.90 0.78
N LYS A 493 0.15 -38.89 0.94
CA LYS A 493 -0.38 -39.68 -0.16
C LYS A 493 -1.58 -38.92 -0.75
N PRO A 494 -1.52 -38.49 -2.01
CA PRO A 494 -2.63 -37.76 -2.61
C PRO A 494 -3.86 -38.68 -2.73
N ILE A 495 -5.00 -38.22 -2.23
CA ILE A 495 -6.32 -38.82 -2.44
C ILE A 495 -7.10 -37.87 -3.32
N GLY A 496 -7.29 -38.27 -4.58
CA GLY A 496 -8.05 -37.50 -5.56
C GLY A 496 -9.49 -38.00 -5.69
N GLY A 497 -10.38 -37.10 -6.06
CA GLY A 497 -11.76 -37.44 -6.42
C GLY A 497 -12.32 -36.47 -7.45
N THR A 498 -13.38 -36.90 -8.12
CA THR A 498 -14.20 -36.03 -8.95
C THR A 498 -15.66 -36.34 -8.71
N CYS A 499 -16.50 -35.31 -8.82
CA CYS A 499 -17.93 -35.43 -8.71
C CYS A 499 -18.58 -34.59 -9.82
N ALA A 500 -19.51 -35.18 -10.55
CA ALA A 500 -20.45 -34.39 -11.34
C ALA A 500 -21.47 -33.79 -10.36
N VAL A 501 -21.61 -32.46 -10.37
CA VAL A 501 -22.57 -31.79 -9.51
C VAL A 501 -23.98 -32.25 -9.93
N PRO A 502 -24.78 -32.82 -9.00
CA PRO A 502 -26.11 -33.31 -9.34
C PRO A 502 -26.98 -32.20 -9.93
N GLN A 503 -27.79 -32.54 -10.93
CA GLN A 503 -28.67 -31.59 -11.60
C GLN A 503 -29.61 -30.85 -10.63
N ALA A 504 -30.11 -31.54 -9.59
CA ALA A 504 -30.92 -30.93 -8.55
C ALA A 504 -30.18 -29.80 -7.80
N VAL A 505 -28.87 -29.93 -7.56
CA VAL A 505 -28.06 -28.88 -6.92
C VAL A 505 -27.81 -27.72 -7.89
N LEU A 506 -27.65 -28.00 -9.19
CA LEU A 506 -27.53 -26.97 -10.21
C LEU A 506 -28.82 -26.18 -10.41
N GLU A 507 -29.97 -26.81 -10.25
CA GLU A 507 -31.29 -26.17 -10.34
C GLU A 507 -31.59 -25.28 -9.12
N GLU A 508 -30.97 -25.56 -7.98
CA GLU A 508 -31.04 -24.71 -6.77
C GLU A 508 -30.19 -23.44 -6.89
N TRP A 509 -29.12 -23.47 -7.71
CA TRP A 509 -28.16 -22.37 -7.94
C TRP A 509 -28.55 -21.49 -9.11
#